data_AF-A0A0F7IH13-F1
#
_entry.id   AF-A0A0F7IH13-F1
#
_cell.length_a   1.000
_cell.length_b   1.000
_cell.length_c   1.000
_cell.angle_alpha   90.00
_cell.angle_beta   90.00
_cell.angle_gamma   90.00
#
_symmetry.space_group_name_H-M   'P 1'
#
loop_
_entity.id
_entity.type
_entity.pdbx_description
1 polymer ?
#
loop_
_entity_poly.entity_id
_entity_poly.type
_entity_poly.pdbx_seq_one_letter_code
_entity_poly.pdbx_strand_id
1 'polypeptide(L)'
;MGFEEEIRDIFDEEFVRRAVKLKKTGNIFNPVFYILFTRLVEISSIINDVVLPNRLEIEEMFRTRKEFLQLDMKTINETLRRVWIFEIRRDEEYKFSKGIEDLMYIVYRMKDIQKKIDEVLMRHITKWEKEEILELYFILGKVLLEVEERIVDIASKEARVAWLRWLMDSMGLNSNIVNQVYEYLSRTKNPLAAIRLAETGDFGEIQELEELIRDLDENTRKILLNGMKVVFKEIE
;
A
#
# COMPACT_ATOMS: atom_id res chain seq x y z
N MET A 1 -6.61 -22.95 6.16
CA MET A 1 -6.36 -21.71 5.40
C MET A 1 -5.40 -22.04 4.29
N GLY A 2 -5.60 -21.49 3.10
CA GLY A 2 -4.66 -21.67 1.99
C GLY A 2 -3.38 -20.87 2.22
N PHE A 3 -2.27 -21.27 1.56
CA PHE A 3 -1.01 -20.52 1.58
C PHE A 3 -1.21 -19.04 1.22
N GLU A 4 -1.99 -18.75 0.18
CA GLU A 4 -2.28 -17.39 -0.29
C GLU A 4 -2.96 -16.52 0.78
N GLU A 5 -3.94 -17.07 1.51
CA GLU A 5 -4.64 -16.38 2.59
C GLU A 5 -3.70 -16.08 3.76
N GLU A 6 -2.89 -17.07 4.17
CA GLU A 6 -1.93 -16.88 5.26
C GLU A 6 -0.89 -15.81 4.93
N ILE A 7 -0.44 -15.71 3.67
CA ILE A 7 0.48 -14.64 3.24
C ILE A 7 -0.22 -13.27 3.28
N ARG A 8 -1.47 -13.16 2.82
CA ARG A 8 -2.22 -11.90 2.88
C ARG A 8 -2.37 -11.40 4.32
N ASP A 9 -2.66 -12.29 5.26
CA ASP A 9 -2.88 -11.95 6.67
C ASP A 9 -1.61 -11.42 7.39
N ILE A 10 -0.42 -11.60 6.80
CA ILE A 10 0.82 -11.02 7.33
C ILE A 10 0.81 -9.48 7.19
N PHE A 11 0.14 -8.95 6.17
CA PHE A 11 0.09 -7.53 5.84
C PHE A 11 -1.16 -6.87 6.43
N ASP A 12 -1.13 -6.64 7.75
CA ASP A 12 -2.24 -6.02 8.48
C ASP A 12 -2.59 -4.60 8.00
N GLU A 13 -3.80 -4.15 8.34
CA GLU A 13 -4.31 -2.81 7.98
C GLU A 13 -3.41 -1.67 8.49
N GLU A 14 -2.71 -1.86 9.60
CA GLU A 14 -1.78 -0.86 10.11
C GLU A 14 -0.57 -0.72 9.20
N PHE A 15 0.01 -1.83 8.74
CA PHE A 15 1.08 -1.84 7.76
C PHE A 15 0.64 -1.15 6.45
N VAL A 16 -0.53 -1.53 5.91
CA VAL A 16 -1.09 -0.93 4.69
C VAL A 16 -1.27 0.58 4.86
N ARG A 17 -1.89 1.02 5.96
CA ARG A 17 -2.11 2.45 6.27
C ARG A 17 -0.80 3.24 6.34
N ARG A 18 0.22 2.70 6.99
CA ARG A 18 1.54 3.35 7.11
C ARG A 18 2.25 3.40 5.75
N ALA A 19 2.13 2.34 4.94
CA ALA A 19 2.72 2.29 3.60
C ALA A 19 2.06 3.31 2.64
N VAL A 20 0.74 3.46 2.72
CA VAL A 20 -0.02 4.50 1.99
C VAL A 20 0.51 5.89 2.34
N LYS A 21 0.73 6.19 3.63
CA LYS A 21 1.30 7.48 4.05
C LYS A 21 2.68 7.73 3.45
N LEU A 22 3.58 6.76 3.53
CA LEU A 22 4.92 6.89 2.95
C LEU A 22 4.89 7.17 1.44
N LYS A 23 4.00 6.48 0.72
CA LYS A 23 3.84 6.69 -0.72
C LYS A 23 3.31 8.09 -1.03
N LYS A 24 2.33 8.59 -0.25
CA LYS A 24 1.81 9.97 -0.40
C LYS A 24 2.84 11.04 -0.09
N THR A 25 3.75 10.81 0.86
CA THR A 25 4.81 11.78 1.20
C THR A 25 6.00 11.73 0.23
N GLY A 26 5.97 10.83 -0.76
CA GLY A 26 7.04 10.68 -1.74
C GLY A 26 8.31 10.08 -1.16
N ASN A 27 8.20 9.30 -0.08
CA ASN A 27 9.34 8.58 0.45
C ASN A 27 9.83 7.56 -0.58
N ILE A 28 11.15 7.53 -0.79
CA ILE A 28 11.81 6.67 -1.78
C ILE A 28 11.71 5.19 -1.37
N PHE A 29 11.56 4.92 -0.07
CA PHE A 29 11.51 3.56 0.45
C PHE A 29 10.10 2.98 0.38
N ASN A 30 9.94 1.94 -0.44
CA ASN A 30 8.74 1.12 -0.49
C ASN A 30 9.02 -0.26 0.15
N PRO A 31 8.41 -0.58 1.30
CA PRO A 31 8.68 -1.85 2.00
C PRO A 31 8.17 -3.10 1.28
N VAL A 32 7.04 -3.00 0.58
CA VAL A 32 6.50 -4.13 -0.18
C VAL A 32 7.41 -4.46 -1.35
N PHE A 33 7.90 -3.42 -2.03
CA PHE A 33 8.91 -3.58 -3.08
C PHE A 33 10.19 -4.23 -2.57
N TYR A 34 10.70 -3.84 -1.40
CA TYR A 34 11.88 -4.49 -0.82
C TYR A 34 11.64 -5.98 -0.57
N ILE A 35 10.50 -6.35 0.03
CA ILE A 35 10.17 -7.74 0.29
C ILE A 35 10.07 -8.49 -1.04
N LEU A 36 9.35 -7.95 -2.02
CA LEU A 36 9.24 -8.53 -3.36
C LEU A 36 10.61 -8.74 -4.01
N PHE A 37 11.49 -7.73 -3.97
CA PHE A 37 12.84 -7.81 -4.50
C PHE A 37 13.62 -8.96 -3.86
N THR A 38 13.58 -9.11 -2.53
CA THR A 38 14.24 -10.23 -1.85
C THR A 38 13.69 -11.59 -2.30
N ARG A 39 12.38 -11.71 -2.55
CA ARG A 39 11.79 -12.95 -3.06
C ARG A 39 12.20 -13.24 -4.51
N LEU A 40 12.36 -12.22 -5.35
CA LEU A 40 12.88 -12.40 -6.71
C LEU A 40 14.32 -12.93 -6.71
N VAL A 41 15.16 -12.44 -5.80
CA VAL A 41 16.52 -12.97 -5.63
C VAL A 41 16.49 -14.44 -5.22
N GLU A 42 15.64 -14.81 -4.26
CA GLU A 42 15.49 -16.20 -3.81
C GLU A 42 14.97 -17.13 -4.91
N ILE A 43 13.93 -16.70 -5.64
CA ILE A 43 13.41 -17.41 -6.81
C ILE A 43 14.53 -17.66 -7.81
N SER A 44 15.31 -16.62 -8.14
CA SER A 44 16.44 -16.73 -9.05
C SER A 44 17.49 -17.72 -8.51
N SER A 45 17.81 -17.68 -7.23
CA SER A 45 18.76 -18.62 -6.61
C SER A 45 18.30 -20.07 -6.70
N ILE A 46 17.01 -20.34 -6.52
CA ILE A 46 16.44 -21.69 -6.64
C ILE A 46 16.40 -22.13 -8.11
N ILE A 47 15.94 -21.26 -9.03
CA ILE A 47 15.89 -21.56 -10.47
C ILE A 47 17.27 -21.95 -11.01
N ASN A 48 18.31 -21.23 -10.59
CA ASN A 48 19.68 -21.44 -11.07
C ASN A 48 20.47 -22.48 -10.24
N ASP A 49 19.81 -23.24 -9.36
CA ASP A 49 20.42 -24.28 -8.53
C ASP A 49 21.59 -23.77 -7.65
N VAL A 50 21.58 -22.48 -7.32
CA VAL A 50 22.50 -21.87 -6.33
C VAL A 50 22.07 -22.30 -4.93
N VAL A 51 20.76 -22.42 -4.71
CA VAL A 51 20.15 -22.94 -3.47
C VAL A 51 19.38 -24.20 -3.85
N LEU A 52 19.78 -25.34 -3.29
CA LEU A 52 19.13 -26.61 -3.59
C LEU A 52 17.79 -26.75 -2.86
N PRO A 53 16.82 -27.49 -3.41
CA PRO A 53 15.48 -27.64 -2.83
C PRO A 53 15.51 -28.61 -1.65
N ASN A 54 16.20 -28.25 -0.57
CA ASN A 54 16.22 -29.02 0.67
C ASN A 54 16.19 -28.08 1.87
N ARG A 55 15.81 -28.65 3.02
CA ARG A 55 15.58 -27.88 4.24
C ARG A 55 16.75 -27.01 4.67
N LEU A 56 17.96 -27.58 4.65
CA LEU A 56 19.16 -26.90 5.13
C LEU A 56 19.47 -25.68 4.27
N GLU A 57 19.45 -25.84 2.95
CA GLU A 57 19.77 -24.80 1.98
C GLU A 57 18.74 -23.67 2.00
N ILE A 58 17.45 -23.99 2.13
CA ILE A 58 16.38 -22.99 2.24
C ILE A 58 16.47 -22.22 3.57
N GLU A 59 16.69 -22.91 4.70
CA GLU A 59 16.89 -22.25 5.99
C GLU A 59 18.14 -21.36 5.99
N GLU A 60 19.22 -21.79 5.34
CA GLU A 60 20.44 -21.01 5.17
C GLU A 60 20.20 -19.75 4.31
N MET A 61 19.51 -19.89 3.19
CA MET A 61 19.08 -18.76 2.36
C MET A 61 18.27 -17.74 3.17
N PHE A 62 17.39 -18.20 4.07
CA PHE A 62 16.62 -17.33 4.95
C PHE A 62 17.50 -16.60 5.96
N ARG A 63 18.47 -17.31 6.55
CA ARG A 63 19.45 -16.74 7.48
C ARG A 63 20.27 -15.64 6.79
N THR A 64 20.80 -15.92 5.60
CA THR A 64 21.59 -14.95 4.82
C THR A 64 20.79 -13.70 4.49
N ARG A 65 19.54 -13.82 4.01
CA ARG A 65 18.68 -12.65 3.77
C ARG A 65 18.46 -11.84 5.04
N LYS A 66 18.20 -12.50 6.17
CA LYS A 66 17.99 -11.82 7.47
C LYS A 66 19.23 -11.04 7.91
N GLU A 67 20.42 -11.55 7.65
CA GLU A 67 21.68 -10.86 7.91
C GLU A 67 21.84 -9.62 7.01
N PHE A 68 21.56 -9.76 5.71
CA PHE A 68 21.55 -8.62 4.78
C PHE A 68 20.52 -7.55 5.18
N LEU A 69 19.30 -7.95 5.54
CA LEU A 69 18.28 -7.03 6.03
C LEU A 69 18.78 -6.24 7.25
N GLN A 70 19.48 -6.87 8.19
CA GLN A 70 20.02 -6.14 9.35
C GLN A 70 21.06 -5.10 8.94
N LEU A 71 21.92 -5.42 7.97
CA LEU A 71 22.89 -4.48 7.42
C LEU A 71 22.20 -3.32 6.70
N ASP A 72 21.20 -3.62 5.87
CA ASP A 72 20.38 -2.62 5.17
C ASP A 72 19.67 -1.70 6.15
N MET A 73 19.00 -2.27 7.16
CA MET A 73 18.28 -1.51 8.20
C MET A 73 19.24 -0.60 8.99
N LYS A 74 20.42 -1.10 9.36
CA LYS A 74 21.43 -0.29 10.06
C LYS A 74 21.92 0.86 9.18
N THR A 75 22.14 0.58 7.90
CA THR A 75 22.60 1.57 6.92
C THR A 75 21.54 2.64 6.68
N ILE A 76 20.27 2.23 6.46
CA ILE A 76 19.12 3.11 6.34
C ILE A 76 19.05 3.99 7.59
N ASN A 77 18.93 3.41 8.79
CA ASN A 77 18.80 4.16 10.03
C ASN A 77 19.92 5.19 10.26
N GLU A 78 21.19 4.81 10.04
CA GLU A 78 22.32 5.72 10.16
C GLU A 78 22.25 6.86 9.13
N THR A 79 21.85 6.54 7.90
CA THR A 79 21.69 7.53 6.82
C THR A 79 20.58 8.51 7.15
N LEU A 80 19.40 8.01 7.57
CA LEU A 80 18.27 8.86 7.96
C LEU A 80 18.65 9.78 9.11
N ARG A 81 19.35 9.25 10.12
CA ARG A 81 19.82 10.04 11.26
C ARG A 81 20.78 11.15 10.84
N ARG A 82 21.72 10.86 9.93
CA ARG A 82 22.68 11.85 9.42
C ARG A 82 22.01 12.93 8.58
N VAL A 83 21.08 12.54 7.71
CA VAL A 83 20.27 13.48 6.91
C VAL A 83 19.49 14.40 7.85
N TRP A 84 18.82 13.86 8.86
CA TRP A 84 18.07 14.65 9.83
C TRP A 84 18.94 15.63 10.64
N ILE A 85 20.13 15.21 11.10
CA ILE A 85 21.09 16.11 11.78
C ILE A 85 21.56 17.23 10.83
N PHE A 86 21.77 16.89 9.56
CA PHE A 86 22.18 17.86 8.55
C PHE A 86 21.08 18.90 8.27
N GLU A 87 19.81 18.49 8.25
CA GLU A 87 18.63 19.37 8.12
C GLU A 87 18.56 20.38 9.26
N ILE A 88 18.61 19.91 10.52
CA ILE A 88 18.55 20.77 11.71
C ILE A 88 19.65 21.83 11.69
N ARG A 89 20.86 21.46 11.23
CA ARG A 89 22.00 22.38 11.19
C ARG A 89 21.88 23.47 10.12
N ARG A 90 21.01 23.29 9.13
CA ARG A 90 20.83 24.21 8.00
C ARG A 90 19.56 25.03 8.07
N ASP A 91 18.70 24.81 9.06
CA ASP A 91 17.37 25.43 9.16
C ASP A 91 16.51 25.19 7.89
N GLU A 92 16.75 24.06 7.21
CA GLU A 92 16.04 23.64 6.00
C GLU A 92 15.08 22.48 6.35
N GLU A 93 13.77 22.71 6.28
CA GLU A 93 12.77 21.63 6.34
C GLU A 93 12.68 20.90 4.98
N TYR A 94 13.42 19.81 4.80
CA TYR A 94 13.13 18.91 3.68
C TYR A 94 11.92 18.03 3.99
N LYS A 95 11.18 17.67 2.93
CA LYS A 95 10.01 16.77 2.99
C LYS A 95 10.34 15.39 3.57
N PHE A 96 11.61 14.99 3.61
CA PHE A 96 12.06 13.69 4.12
C PHE A 96 11.74 13.48 5.61
N SER A 97 11.80 14.53 6.43
CA SER A 97 11.37 14.50 7.82
C SER A 97 9.88 14.12 7.99
N LYS A 98 9.05 14.38 6.96
CA LYS A 98 7.62 14.05 6.93
C LYS A 98 7.45 12.56 6.63
N GLY A 99 7.20 11.78 7.68
CA GLY A 99 6.97 10.33 7.59
C GLY A 99 8.13 9.47 8.09
N ILE A 100 9.13 10.07 8.76
CA ILE A 100 10.24 9.30 9.36
C ILE A 100 9.76 8.29 10.40
N GLU A 101 8.72 8.62 11.19
CA GLU A 101 8.11 7.68 12.14
C GLU A 101 7.48 6.49 11.42
N ASP A 102 6.69 6.75 10.37
CA ASP A 102 6.06 5.71 9.55
C ASP A 102 7.14 4.80 8.90
N LEU A 103 8.24 5.40 8.46
CA LEU A 103 9.38 4.71 7.86
C LEU A 103 10.09 3.82 8.89
N MET A 104 10.42 4.36 10.06
CA MET A 104 11.04 3.60 11.15
C MET A 104 10.15 2.43 11.62
N TYR A 105 8.85 2.67 11.72
CA TYR A 105 7.87 1.64 12.07
C TYR A 105 7.88 0.50 11.04
N ILE A 106 7.79 0.84 9.76
CA ILE A 106 7.79 -0.12 8.66
C ILE A 106 9.09 -0.91 8.61
N VAL A 107 10.23 -0.22 8.71
CA VAL A 107 11.56 -0.82 8.72
C VAL A 107 11.67 -1.84 9.86
N TYR A 108 11.22 -1.50 11.06
CA TYR A 108 11.19 -2.43 12.19
C TYR A 108 10.29 -3.65 11.93
N ARG A 109 9.10 -3.43 11.37
CA ARG A 109 8.11 -4.48 11.05
C ARG A 109 8.53 -5.42 9.93
N MET A 110 9.40 -4.99 9.01
CA MET A 110 9.88 -5.84 7.92
C MET A 110 10.53 -7.13 8.42
N LYS A 111 11.26 -7.08 9.54
CA LYS A 111 11.88 -8.25 10.15
C LYS A 111 10.82 -9.29 10.56
N ASP A 112 9.73 -8.83 11.16
CA ASP A 112 8.64 -9.71 11.62
C ASP A 112 7.84 -10.25 10.44
N ILE A 113 7.56 -9.42 9.44
CA ILE A 113 6.87 -9.81 8.21
C ILE A 113 7.67 -10.90 7.47
N GLN A 114 8.97 -10.68 7.26
CA GLN A 114 9.80 -11.69 6.60
C GLN A 114 9.84 -12.99 7.39
N LYS A 115 10.02 -12.92 8.71
CA LYS A 115 9.99 -14.10 9.58
C LYS A 115 8.68 -14.88 9.43
N LYS A 116 7.53 -14.20 9.44
CA LYS A 116 6.22 -14.85 9.24
C LYS A 116 6.10 -15.49 7.85
N ILE A 117 6.58 -14.81 6.80
CA ILE A 117 6.60 -15.37 5.44
C ILE A 117 7.43 -16.66 5.43
N ASP A 118 8.60 -16.64 6.05
CA ASP A 118 9.49 -17.79 6.12
C ASP A 118 8.83 -18.96 6.87
N GLU A 119 8.14 -18.69 7.99
CA GLU A 119 7.38 -19.68 8.74
C GLU A 119 6.19 -20.25 7.94
N VAL A 120 5.51 -19.44 7.12
CA VAL A 120 4.44 -19.91 6.23
C VAL A 120 5.03 -20.78 5.11
N LEU A 121 6.11 -20.34 4.45
CA LEU A 121 6.80 -21.13 3.42
C LEU A 121 7.20 -22.51 3.95
N MET A 122 7.90 -22.57 5.09
CA MET A 122 8.38 -23.84 5.66
C MET A 122 7.26 -24.80 6.05
N ARG A 123 6.09 -24.28 6.45
CA ARG A 123 4.94 -25.12 6.80
C ARG A 123 4.22 -25.67 5.58
N HIS A 124 4.24 -24.95 4.47
CA HIS A 124 3.54 -25.32 3.24
C HIS A 124 4.41 -26.12 2.26
N ILE A 125 5.74 -26.16 2.43
CA ILE A 125 6.61 -27.10 1.71
C ILE A 125 6.36 -28.51 2.26
N THR A 126 5.65 -29.33 1.48
CA THR A 126 5.36 -30.73 1.81
C THR A 126 6.36 -31.67 1.16
N LYS A 127 6.80 -31.37 -0.07
CA LYS A 127 7.91 -32.06 -0.73
C LYS A 127 9.03 -31.07 -0.99
N TRP A 128 10.25 -31.56 -0.76
CA TRP A 128 11.48 -30.85 -1.05
C TRP A 128 11.83 -31.00 -2.54
N GLU A 129 10.87 -30.62 -3.39
CA GLU A 129 10.96 -30.60 -4.85
C GLU A 129 11.06 -29.15 -5.30
N LYS A 130 11.90 -28.89 -6.31
CA LYS A 130 12.18 -27.54 -6.80
C LYS A 130 10.91 -26.84 -7.27
N GLU A 131 10.06 -27.58 -7.97
CA GLU A 131 8.82 -27.09 -8.57
C GLU A 131 7.82 -26.63 -7.51
N GLU A 132 7.64 -27.40 -6.43
CA GLU A 132 6.72 -27.05 -5.33
C GLU A 132 7.19 -25.79 -4.60
N ILE A 133 8.49 -25.69 -4.30
CA ILE A 133 9.05 -24.51 -3.65
C ILE A 133 8.85 -23.29 -4.54
N LEU A 134 9.17 -23.38 -5.83
CA LEU A 134 8.99 -22.28 -6.78
C LEU A 134 7.52 -21.86 -6.91
N GLU A 135 6.57 -22.80 -6.92
CA GLU A 135 5.14 -22.50 -6.94
C GLU A 135 4.72 -21.64 -5.74
N LEU A 136 5.13 -22.00 -4.53
CA LEU A 136 4.87 -21.21 -3.32
C LEU A 136 5.46 -19.80 -3.44
N TYR A 137 6.67 -19.69 -3.99
CA TYR A 137 7.30 -18.40 -4.23
C TYR A 137 6.57 -17.53 -5.26
N PHE A 138 6.04 -18.14 -6.34
CA PHE A 138 5.26 -17.40 -7.33
C PHE A 138 3.92 -16.93 -6.75
N ILE A 139 3.25 -17.75 -5.93
CA ILE A 139 2.04 -17.34 -5.21
C ILE A 139 2.36 -16.19 -4.25
N LEU A 140 3.46 -16.27 -3.50
CA LEU A 140 3.93 -15.19 -2.64
C LEU A 140 4.19 -13.91 -3.45
N GLY A 141 4.87 -14.01 -4.59
CA GLY A 141 5.12 -12.89 -5.50
C GLY A 141 3.83 -12.22 -5.98
N LYS A 142 2.84 -13.02 -6.39
CA LYS A 142 1.50 -12.55 -6.76
C LYS A 142 0.85 -11.77 -5.62
N VAL A 143 0.82 -12.32 -4.40
CA VAL A 143 0.22 -11.65 -3.24
C VAL A 143 0.92 -10.33 -2.93
N LEU A 144 2.25 -10.29 -3.01
CA LEU A 144 3.00 -9.05 -2.79
C LEU A 144 2.65 -7.96 -3.82
N LEU A 145 2.44 -8.34 -5.09
CA LEU A 145 2.00 -7.42 -6.14
C LEU A 145 0.58 -6.90 -5.85
N GLU A 146 -0.35 -7.77 -5.48
CA GLU A 146 -1.72 -7.36 -5.10
C GLU A 146 -1.73 -6.40 -3.91
N VAL A 147 -0.89 -6.64 -2.90
CA VAL A 147 -0.74 -5.74 -1.74
C VAL A 147 -0.19 -4.37 -2.17
N GLU A 148 0.80 -4.35 -3.05
CA GLU A 148 1.35 -3.10 -3.60
C GLU A 148 0.31 -2.33 -4.43
N GLU A 149 -0.42 -3.01 -5.30
CA GLU A 149 -1.52 -2.43 -6.08
C GLU A 149 -2.58 -1.81 -5.17
N ARG A 150 -2.98 -2.53 -4.11
CA ARG A 150 -3.90 -2.02 -3.08
C ARG A 150 -3.38 -0.74 -2.43
N ILE A 151 -2.11 -0.71 -2.03
CA ILE A 151 -1.49 0.50 -1.43
C ILE A 151 -1.48 1.66 -2.42
N VAL A 152 -1.14 1.41 -3.69
CA VAL A 152 -1.13 2.42 -4.77
C VAL A 152 -2.51 3.00 -4.99
N ASP A 153 -3.53 2.15 -5.11
CA ASP A 153 -4.91 2.57 -5.36
C ASP A 153 -5.44 3.45 -4.23
N ILE A 154 -5.25 3.03 -2.97
CA ILE A 154 -5.64 3.83 -1.80
C ILE A 154 -4.89 5.18 -1.80
N ALA A 155 -3.56 5.17 -1.97
CA ALA A 155 -2.77 6.40 -1.97
C ALA A 155 -3.21 7.38 -3.07
N SER A 156 -3.52 6.87 -4.27
CA SER A 156 -4.00 7.67 -5.39
C SER A 156 -5.41 8.22 -5.15
N LYS A 157 -6.34 7.40 -4.64
CA LYS A 157 -7.70 7.85 -4.28
C LYS A 157 -7.63 8.97 -3.24
N GLU A 158 -6.88 8.78 -2.16
CA GLU A 158 -6.72 9.81 -1.12
C GLU A 158 -6.07 11.09 -1.66
N ALA A 159 -5.11 10.99 -2.58
CA ALA A 159 -4.49 12.16 -3.22
C ALA A 159 -5.50 12.92 -4.09
N ARG A 160 -6.33 12.21 -4.87
CA ARG A 160 -7.39 12.79 -5.69
C ARG A 160 -8.48 13.45 -4.82
N VAL A 161 -8.84 12.83 -3.69
CA VAL A 161 -9.76 13.42 -2.69
C VAL A 161 -9.18 14.71 -2.11
N ALA A 162 -7.92 14.70 -1.70
CA ALA A 162 -7.26 15.90 -1.17
C ALA A 162 -7.20 17.03 -2.21
N TRP A 163 -6.93 16.70 -3.48
CA TRP A 163 -6.96 17.66 -4.58
C TRP A 163 -8.36 18.25 -4.81
N LEU A 164 -9.41 17.41 -4.80
CA LEU A 164 -10.79 17.86 -4.97
C LEU A 164 -11.23 18.78 -3.82
N ARG A 165 -10.83 18.48 -2.58
CA ARG A 165 -11.05 19.35 -1.42
C ARG A 165 -10.41 20.71 -1.62
N TRP A 166 -9.13 20.72 -1.98
CA TRP A 166 -8.39 21.96 -2.23
C TRP A 166 -9.04 22.78 -3.35
N LEU A 167 -9.50 22.12 -4.43
CA LEU A 167 -10.22 22.78 -5.51
C LEU A 167 -11.50 23.45 -4.99
N MET A 168 -12.32 22.72 -4.22
CA MET A 168 -13.56 23.27 -3.66
C MET A 168 -13.29 24.44 -2.69
N ASP A 169 -12.31 24.30 -1.79
CA ASP A 169 -11.90 25.38 -0.89
C ASP A 169 -11.44 26.62 -1.67
N SER A 170 -10.65 26.43 -2.73
CA SER A 170 -10.16 27.54 -3.57
C SER A 170 -11.28 28.30 -4.29
N MET A 171 -12.43 27.65 -4.49
CA MET A 171 -13.64 28.23 -5.06
C MET A 171 -14.60 28.80 -4.00
N GLY A 172 -14.23 28.75 -2.70
CA GLY A 172 -15.08 29.20 -1.60
C GLY A 172 -16.25 28.25 -1.30
N LEU A 173 -16.17 27.00 -1.73
CA LEU A 173 -17.19 25.97 -1.54
C LEU A 173 -16.90 25.13 -0.30
N ASN A 174 -17.93 24.52 0.28
CA ASN A 174 -17.77 23.63 1.44
C ASN A 174 -17.01 22.35 1.03
N SER A 175 -15.72 22.24 1.34
CA SER A 175 -14.90 21.05 1.03
C SER A 175 -15.13 19.85 1.95
N ASN A 176 -15.80 20.03 3.11
CA ASN A 176 -16.05 18.91 4.03
C ASN A 176 -16.96 17.86 3.40
N ILE A 177 -17.84 18.27 2.48
CA ILE A 177 -18.75 17.37 1.76
C ILE A 177 -18.00 16.33 0.93
N VAL A 178 -16.79 16.66 0.48
CA VAL A 178 -15.94 15.75 -0.31
C VAL A 178 -15.62 14.49 0.50
N ASN A 179 -15.26 14.61 1.78
CA ASN A 179 -14.94 13.45 2.61
C ASN A 179 -16.19 12.59 2.86
N GLN A 180 -17.32 13.22 3.15
CA GLN A 180 -18.58 12.51 3.42
C GLN A 180 -19.04 11.71 2.21
N VAL A 181 -19.00 12.32 1.02
CA VAL A 181 -19.35 11.65 -0.23
C VAL A 181 -18.34 10.56 -0.58
N TYR A 182 -17.04 10.79 -0.36
CA TYR A 182 -16.01 9.77 -0.55
C TYR A 182 -16.21 8.56 0.38
N GLU A 183 -16.53 8.78 1.66
CA GLU A 183 -16.78 7.72 2.63
C GLU A 183 -18.02 6.89 2.25
N TYR A 184 -19.10 7.53 1.84
CA TYR A 184 -20.30 6.86 1.33
C TYR A 184 -19.95 6.00 0.11
N LEU A 185 -19.35 6.61 -0.91
CA LEU A 185 -19.01 5.94 -2.16
C LEU A 185 -18.04 4.77 -1.94
N SER A 186 -17.07 4.90 -1.03
CA SER A 186 -16.12 3.83 -0.71
C SER A 186 -16.78 2.58 -0.11
N ARG A 187 -18.00 2.69 0.44
CA ARG A 187 -18.78 1.55 0.96
C ARG A 187 -19.71 0.93 -0.07
N THR A 188 -19.94 1.61 -1.20
CA THR A 188 -20.80 1.09 -2.26
C THR A 188 -20.07 0.08 -3.15
N LYS A 189 -20.80 -0.94 -3.62
CA LYS A 189 -20.25 -1.95 -4.54
C LYS A 189 -19.83 -1.36 -5.90
N ASN A 190 -20.52 -0.32 -6.36
CA ASN A 190 -20.22 0.34 -7.63
C ASN A 190 -20.32 1.88 -7.48
N PRO A 191 -19.24 2.53 -7.03
CA PRO A 191 -19.20 3.97 -6.81
C PRO A 191 -19.55 4.78 -8.06
N LEU A 192 -19.08 4.34 -9.23
CA LEU A 192 -19.32 5.03 -10.51
C LEU A 192 -20.78 4.95 -10.94
N ALA A 193 -21.47 3.83 -10.67
CA ALA A 193 -22.90 3.72 -10.92
C ALA A 193 -23.72 4.65 -10.00
N ALA A 194 -23.38 4.70 -8.70
CA ALA A 194 -24.01 5.61 -7.76
C ALA A 194 -23.86 7.08 -8.18
N ILE A 195 -22.67 7.47 -8.66
CA ILE A 195 -22.45 8.83 -9.18
C ILE A 195 -23.32 9.11 -10.42
N ARG A 196 -23.44 8.16 -11.36
CA ARG A 196 -24.28 8.33 -12.56
C ARG A 196 -25.76 8.50 -12.21
N LEU A 197 -26.26 7.72 -11.26
CA LEU A 197 -27.63 7.82 -10.75
C LEU A 197 -27.90 9.21 -10.15
N ALA A 198 -26.97 9.70 -9.33
CA ALA A 198 -27.05 11.04 -8.75
C ALA A 198 -27.06 12.18 -9.80
N GLU A 199 -26.34 12.00 -10.92
CA GLU A 199 -26.37 12.97 -12.03
C GLU A 199 -27.68 12.96 -12.81
N THR A 200 -28.33 11.79 -12.94
CA THR A 200 -29.64 11.66 -13.58
C THR A 200 -30.80 12.06 -12.66
N GLY A 201 -30.53 12.34 -11.38
CA GLY A 201 -31.53 12.65 -10.37
C GLY A 201 -32.34 11.43 -9.92
N ASP A 202 -31.83 10.22 -10.16
CA ASP A 202 -32.46 8.98 -9.72
C ASP A 202 -31.84 8.55 -8.40
N PHE A 203 -32.53 8.87 -7.30
CA PHE A 203 -32.03 8.64 -5.95
C PHE A 203 -32.60 7.39 -5.27
N GLY A 204 -33.37 6.57 -5.99
CA GLY A 204 -34.10 5.43 -5.40
C GLY A 204 -33.23 4.49 -4.56
N GLU A 205 -32.03 4.18 -5.04
CA GLU A 205 -31.08 3.28 -4.38
C GLU A 205 -29.92 4.00 -3.65
N ILE A 206 -29.88 5.33 -3.71
CA ILE A 206 -28.75 6.15 -3.22
C ILE A 206 -29.22 7.33 -2.34
N GLN A 207 -30.24 7.10 -1.50
CA GLN A 207 -30.86 8.13 -0.65
C GLN A 207 -29.85 8.82 0.28
N GLU A 208 -28.91 8.09 0.87
CA GLU A 208 -27.84 8.68 1.70
C GLU A 208 -26.96 9.65 0.89
N LEU A 209 -26.69 9.36 -0.39
CA LEU A 209 -25.96 10.29 -1.26
C LEU A 209 -26.80 11.52 -1.59
N GLU A 210 -28.11 11.35 -1.81
CA GLU A 210 -29.04 12.46 -2.02
C GLU A 210 -28.99 13.43 -0.85
N GLU A 211 -29.12 12.93 0.39
CA GLU A 211 -29.09 13.74 1.61
C GLU A 211 -27.81 14.58 1.72
N LEU A 212 -26.66 13.99 1.36
CA LEU A 212 -25.37 14.69 1.36
C LEU A 212 -25.33 15.85 0.34
N ILE A 213 -25.91 15.67 -0.85
CA ILE A 213 -25.75 16.63 -1.94
C ILE A 213 -26.97 17.52 -2.19
N ARG A 214 -28.07 17.32 -1.45
CA ARG A 214 -29.37 17.98 -1.70
C ARG A 214 -29.28 19.50 -1.58
N ASP A 215 -28.57 19.97 -0.57
CA ASP A 215 -28.48 21.40 -0.24
C ASP A 215 -27.37 22.12 -1.04
N LEU A 216 -26.66 21.40 -1.92
CA LEU A 216 -25.69 21.99 -2.84
C LEU A 216 -26.41 22.57 -4.06
N ASP A 217 -25.97 23.74 -4.51
CA ASP A 217 -26.37 24.30 -5.79
C ASP A 217 -25.89 23.41 -6.96
N GLU A 218 -26.52 23.58 -8.12
CA GLU A 218 -26.27 22.73 -9.30
C GLU A 218 -24.80 22.72 -9.74
N ASN A 219 -24.11 23.88 -9.68
CA ASN A 219 -22.72 23.97 -10.09
C ASN A 219 -21.81 23.25 -9.09
N THR A 220 -22.00 23.48 -7.79
CA THR A 220 -21.24 22.80 -6.73
C THR A 220 -21.44 21.29 -6.78
N ARG A 221 -22.68 20.83 -6.96
CA ARG A 221 -23.02 19.41 -7.13
C ARG A 221 -22.30 18.81 -8.34
N LYS A 222 -22.32 19.51 -9.48
CA LYS A 222 -21.66 19.04 -10.70
C LYS A 222 -20.14 18.96 -10.56
N ILE A 223 -19.50 19.92 -9.90
CA ILE A 223 -18.06 19.89 -9.61
C ILE A 223 -17.72 18.69 -8.73
N LEU A 224 -18.47 18.51 -7.64
CA LEU A 224 -18.29 17.42 -6.68
C LEU A 224 -18.43 16.05 -7.35
N LEU A 225 -19.52 15.80 -8.09
CA LEU A 225 -19.77 14.51 -8.73
C LEU A 225 -18.74 14.20 -9.83
N ASN A 226 -18.37 15.18 -10.67
CA ASN A 226 -17.32 14.97 -11.67
C ASN A 226 -15.94 14.74 -11.03
N GLY A 227 -15.63 15.45 -9.95
CA GLY A 227 -14.43 15.21 -9.16
C GLY A 227 -14.41 13.79 -8.59
N MET A 228 -15.54 13.30 -8.05
CA MET A 228 -15.67 11.95 -7.53
C MET A 228 -15.55 10.87 -8.61
N LYS A 229 -16.01 11.13 -9.85
CA LYS A 229 -15.72 10.23 -10.98
C LYS A 229 -14.22 10.09 -11.19
N VAL A 230 -13.47 11.19 -11.13
CA VAL A 230 -12.01 11.15 -11.25
C VAL A 230 -11.38 10.39 -10.09
N VAL A 231 -11.87 10.56 -8.85
CA VAL A 231 -11.39 9.82 -7.67
C VAL A 231 -11.58 8.31 -7.82
N PHE A 232 -12.74 7.85 -8.31
CA PHE A 232 -13.09 6.43 -8.38
C PHE A 232 -12.80 5.76 -9.73
N LYS A 233 -12.31 6.51 -10.73
CA LYS A 233 -11.85 5.91 -11.99
C LYS A 233 -10.60 5.08 -11.74
N GLU A 234 -10.57 3.85 -12.25
CA GLU A 234 -9.36 3.02 -12.28
C GLU A 234 -8.29 3.73 -13.12
N ILE A 235 -7.03 3.62 -12.68
CA ILE A 235 -5.89 4.13 -13.44
C ILE A 235 -5.56 3.03 -14.44
N GLU A 236 -5.85 3.29 -15.72
CA GLU A 236 -5.42 2.45 -16.85
C GLU A 236 -3.90 2.53 -17.06
#